data_AF-A0AAJ5MNB1-F1
#
_entry.id   AF-A0AAJ5MNB1-F1
#
_cell.length_a   1.000
_cell.length_b   1.000
_cell.length_c   1.000
_cell.angle_alpha   90.00
_cell.angle_beta   90.00
_cell.angle_gamma   90.00
#
_symmetry.space_group_name_H-M   'P 1'
#
loop_
_entity.id
_entity.type
_entity.pdbx_description
1 polymer ?
#
loop_
_entity_poly.entity_id
_entity_poly.type
_entity_poly.pdbx_seq_one_letter_code
_entity_poly.pdbx_strand_id
1 'polypeptide(L)'
;MQTDACARKGTQVVQQAVEVIEQISCELNDAARTIDAVSKQSEVIGQIVLTIRGIADQTNLLALNAAIEAARAGEHGRGFAVVADEVRNLAARTSKATLEIVEVVRQNHDLSLTAVASMQSSLTRTGLGVELANEAGTVIMEIQEGSRHVVDAISQISSTLQLH
;
A
#
# COMPACT_ATOMS: atom_id res chain seq x y z
N MET A 1 39.93 24.79 11.82
CA MET A 1 39.84 23.33 12.07
C MET A 1 38.44 22.86 12.46
N GLN A 2 37.75 23.53 13.38
CA GLN A 2 36.42 23.11 13.83
C GLN A 2 35.33 23.24 12.74
N THR A 3 35.40 24.28 11.89
CA THR A 3 34.48 24.47 10.75
C THR A 3 34.63 23.37 9.69
N ASP A 4 35.86 22.99 9.32
CA ASP A 4 36.12 21.88 8.36
C ASP A 4 35.57 20.55 8.90
N ALA A 5 35.78 20.27 10.19
CA ALA A 5 35.24 19.07 10.84
C ALA A 5 33.70 19.08 10.88
N CYS A 6 33.07 20.22 11.17
CA CYS A 6 31.62 20.36 11.12
C CYS A 6 31.06 20.19 9.71
N ALA A 7 31.72 20.76 8.69
CA ALA A 7 31.30 20.62 7.31
C ALA A 7 31.37 19.17 6.84
N ARG A 8 32.49 18.47 7.08
CA ARG A 8 32.61 17.02 6.77
C ARG A 8 31.53 16.19 7.46
N LYS A 9 31.25 16.46 8.74
CA LYS A 9 30.18 15.79 9.48
C LYS A 9 28.81 16.10 8.85
N GLY A 10 28.58 17.34 8.44
CA GLY A 10 27.37 17.77 7.73
C GLY A 10 27.17 17.00 6.43
N THR A 11 28.21 16.92 5.57
CA THR A 11 28.18 16.15 4.34
C THR A 11 27.90 14.67 4.62
N GLN A 12 28.52 14.08 5.64
CA GLN A 12 28.26 12.69 6.02
C GLN A 12 26.80 12.46 6.44
N VAL A 13 26.23 13.37 7.26
CA VAL A 13 24.82 13.27 7.69
C VAL A 13 23.87 13.42 6.51
N VAL A 14 24.17 14.33 5.57
CA VAL A 14 23.39 14.49 4.33
C VAL A 14 23.44 13.22 3.49
N GLN A 15 24.63 12.62 3.30
CA GLN A 15 24.78 11.39 2.54
C GLN A 15 23.98 10.24 3.17
N GLN A 16 24.05 10.10 4.51
CA GLN A 16 23.25 9.12 5.23
C GLN A 16 21.75 9.37 5.09
N ALA A 17 21.31 10.63 5.07
CA ALA A 17 19.90 10.96 4.85
C ALA A 17 19.44 10.54 3.44
N VAL A 18 20.27 10.77 2.41
CA VAL A 18 19.98 10.31 1.04
C VAL A 18 19.84 8.80 1.00
N GLU A 19 20.79 8.05 1.56
CA GLU A 19 20.74 6.56 1.61
C GLU A 19 19.46 6.05 2.27
N VAL A 20 19.04 6.66 3.39
CA VAL A 20 17.79 6.30 4.09
C VAL A 20 16.57 6.60 3.23
N ILE A 21 16.53 7.73 2.52
CA ILE A 21 15.40 8.10 1.67
C ILE A 21 15.31 7.19 0.43
N GLU A 22 16.44 6.79 -0.14
CA GLU A 22 16.50 5.80 -1.22
C GLU A 22 15.96 4.45 -0.75
N GLN A 23 16.35 4.00 0.46
CA GLN A 23 15.82 2.78 1.04
C GLN A 23 14.30 2.84 1.26
N ILE A 24 13.78 3.96 1.79
CA ILE A 24 12.33 4.19 1.94
C ILE A 24 11.63 4.10 0.57
N SER A 25 12.24 4.62 -0.49
CA SER A 25 11.69 4.57 -1.84
C SER A 25 11.61 3.13 -2.38
N CYS A 26 12.61 2.29 -2.07
CA CYS A 26 12.55 0.85 -2.38
C CYS A 26 11.42 0.16 -1.60
N GLU A 27 11.33 0.40 -0.29
CA GLU A 27 10.31 -0.20 0.58
C GLU A 27 8.88 0.20 0.15
N LEU A 28 8.68 1.46 -0.24
CA LEU A 28 7.39 1.95 -0.77
C LEU A 28 7.02 1.27 -2.08
N ASN A 29 7.98 1.02 -2.98
CA ASN A 29 7.73 0.29 -4.22
C ASN A 29 7.32 -1.17 -3.96
N ASP A 30 7.98 -1.84 -3.02
CA ASP A 30 7.63 -3.22 -2.66
C ASP A 30 6.26 -3.30 -1.96
N ALA A 31 5.94 -2.32 -1.11
CA ALA A 31 4.63 -2.18 -0.51
C ALA A 31 3.54 -1.97 -1.59
N ALA A 32 3.81 -1.13 -2.60
CA ALA A 32 2.87 -0.88 -3.70
C ALA A 32 2.60 -2.15 -4.51
N ARG A 33 3.63 -2.95 -4.81
CA ARG A 33 3.47 -4.25 -5.48
C ARG A 33 2.65 -5.24 -4.65
N THR A 34 2.87 -5.26 -3.34
CA THR A 34 2.14 -6.16 -2.43
C THR A 34 0.67 -5.79 -2.36
N ILE A 35 0.35 -4.48 -2.29
CA ILE A 35 -1.04 -4.01 -2.29
C ILE A 35 -1.71 -4.22 -3.64
N ASP A 36 -1.00 -4.05 -4.75
CA ASP A 36 -1.52 -4.39 -6.08
C ASP A 36 -1.91 -5.88 -6.17
N ALA A 37 -1.12 -6.77 -5.58
CA ALA A 37 -1.46 -8.18 -5.49
C ALA A 37 -2.73 -8.43 -4.64
N VAL A 38 -2.93 -7.69 -3.55
CA VAL A 38 -4.17 -7.74 -2.74
C VAL A 38 -5.37 -7.26 -3.55
N SER A 39 -5.21 -6.22 -4.36
CA SER A 39 -6.26 -5.71 -5.26
C SER A 39 -6.70 -6.79 -6.26
N LYS A 40 -5.75 -7.43 -6.94
CA LYS A 40 -6.00 -8.53 -7.88
C LYS A 40 -6.64 -9.74 -7.20
N GLN A 41 -6.17 -10.10 -6.01
CA GLN A 41 -6.78 -11.18 -5.23
C GLN A 41 -8.22 -10.86 -4.85
N SER A 42 -8.52 -9.60 -4.53
CA SER A 42 -9.88 -9.14 -4.24
C SER A 42 -10.80 -9.32 -5.46
N GLU A 43 -10.34 -8.98 -6.66
CA GLU A 43 -11.11 -9.23 -7.89
C GLU A 43 -11.44 -10.72 -8.10
N VAL A 44 -10.45 -11.60 -7.86
CA VAL A 44 -10.63 -13.06 -7.94
C VAL A 44 -11.67 -13.54 -6.92
N ILE A 45 -11.60 -13.06 -5.67
CA ILE A 45 -12.59 -13.38 -4.64
C ILE A 45 -13.98 -12.91 -5.09
N GLY A 46 -14.10 -11.71 -5.68
CA GLY A 46 -15.35 -11.20 -6.23
C GLY A 46 -16.00 -12.17 -7.23
N GLN A 47 -15.21 -12.73 -8.17
CA GLN A 47 -15.70 -13.71 -9.15
C GLN A 47 -16.16 -15.02 -8.51
N ILE A 48 -15.42 -15.51 -7.52
CA ILE A 48 -15.78 -16.72 -6.77
C ILE A 48 -17.11 -16.50 -6.04
N VAL A 49 -17.28 -15.36 -5.38
CA VAL A 49 -18.48 -15.01 -4.62
C VAL A 49 -19.70 -14.87 -5.53
N LEU A 50 -19.55 -14.28 -6.73
CA LEU A 50 -20.60 -14.25 -7.74
C LEU A 50 -21.01 -15.65 -8.21
N THR A 51 -20.04 -16.56 -8.35
CA THR A 51 -20.33 -17.97 -8.69
C THR A 51 -21.12 -18.66 -7.57
N ILE A 52 -20.71 -18.49 -6.31
CA ILE A 52 -21.43 -19.04 -5.14
C ILE A 52 -22.85 -18.51 -5.07
N ARG A 53 -23.06 -17.21 -5.34
CA ARG A 53 -24.38 -16.61 -5.40
C ARG A 53 -25.24 -17.27 -6.48
N GLY A 54 -24.69 -17.47 -7.68
CA GLY A 54 -25.38 -18.19 -8.76
C GLY A 54 -25.80 -19.61 -8.35
N ILE A 55 -24.93 -20.34 -7.64
CA ILE A 55 -25.25 -21.68 -7.09
C ILE A 55 -26.37 -21.59 -6.05
N ALA A 56 -26.34 -20.59 -5.16
CA ALA A 56 -27.38 -20.39 -4.16
C ALA A 56 -28.74 -20.08 -4.82
N ASP A 57 -28.76 -19.20 -5.81
CA ASP A 57 -29.98 -18.84 -6.53
C ASP A 57 -30.56 -20.05 -7.31
N GLN A 58 -29.70 -20.87 -7.93
CA GLN A 58 -30.11 -22.14 -8.54
C GLN A 58 -30.65 -23.15 -7.52
N THR A 59 -29.98 -23.28 -6.38
CA THR A 59 -30.41 -24.17 -5.29
C THR A 59 -31.77 -23.74 -4.74
N ASN A 60 -32.00 -22.43 -4.62
CA ASN A 60 -33.29 -21.86 -4.22
C ASN A 60 -34.41 -22.21 -5.22
N LEU A 61 -34.13 -22.13 -6.53
CA LEU A 61 -35.09 -22.54 -7.57
C LEU A 61 -35.36 -24.04 -7.57
N LEU A 62 -34.33 -24.88 -7.37
CA LEU A 62 -34.50 -26.33 -7.26
C LEU A 62 -35.34 -26.70 -6.02
N ALA A 63 -35.09 -26.06 -4.89
CA ALA A 63 -35.86 -26.24 -3.67
C ALA A 63 -37.33 -25.83 -3.85
N LEU A 64 -37.58 -24.73 -4.56
CA LEU A 64 -38.95 -24.31 -4.90
C LEU A 64 -39.68 -25.36 -5.74
N ASN A 65 -39.03 -25.90 -6.78
CA ASN A 65 -39.61 -26.95 -7.61
C ASN A 65 -39.90 -28.22 -6.78
N ALA A 66 -38.99 -28.59 -5.88
CA ALA A 66 -39.20 -29.73 -4.98
C ALA A 66 -40.38 -29.50 -4.02
N ALA A 67 -40.55 -28.28 -3.50
CA ALA A 67 -41.69 -27.93 -2.65
C ALA A 67 -43.03 -28.03 -3.40
N ILE A 68 -43.05 -27.59 -4.68
CA ILE A 68 -44.24 -27.71 -5.55
C ILE A 68 -44.59 -29.19 -5.78
N GLU A 69 -43.61 -30.03 -6.10
CA GLU A 69 -43.86 -31.45 -6.35
C GLU A 69 -44.26 -32.20 -5.06
N ALA A 70 -43.68 -31.82 -3.91
CA ALA A 70 -44.08 -32.33 -2.61
C ALA A 70 -45.53 -31.98 -2.27
N ALA A 71 -45.98 -30.75 -2.55
CA ALA A 71 -47.38 -30.36 -2.39
C ALA A 71 -48.30 -31.17 -3.31
N ARG A 72 -47.86 -31.47 -4.52
CA ARG A 72 -48.60 -32.28 -5.50
C ARG A 72 -48.77 -33.74 -5.06
N ALA A 73 -47.80 -34.29 -4.33
CA ALA A 73 -47.85 -35.64 -3.77
C ALA A 73 -48.76 -35.77 -2.52
N GLY A 74 -49.33 -34.66 -2.03
CA GLY A 74 -50.24 -34.66 -0.89
C GLY A 74 -49.59 -35.19 0.40
N GLU A 75 -50.27 -36.09 1.11
CA GLU A 75 -49.78 -36.64 2.39
C GLU A 75 -48.44 -37.39 2.24
N HIS A 76 -48.17 -38.01 1.08
CA HIS A 76 -46.91 -38.71 0.82
C HIS A 76 -45.72 -37.75 0.65
N GLY A 77 -45.98 -36.47 0.35
CA GLY A 77 -44.95 -35.45 0.13
C GLY A 77 -44.56 -34.65 1.37
N ARG A 78 -45.24 -34.81 2.52
CA ARG A 78 -45.04 -33.95 3.70
C ARG A 78 -43.59 -33.91 4.20
N GLY A 79 -42.90 -35.05 4.23
CA GLY A 79 -41.48 -35.10 4.63
C GLY A 79 -40.56 -34.37 3.64
N PHE A 80 -40.83 -34.49 2.34
CA PHE A 80 -40.07 -33.81 1.30
C PHE A 80 -40.32 -32.29 1.29
N ALA A 81 -41.54 -31.85 1.62
CA ALA A 81 -41.88 -30.43 1.73
C ALA A 81 -41.03 -29.73 2.81
N VAL A 82 -40.86 -30.34 3.98
CA VAL A 82 -40.03 -29.78 5.07
C VAL A 82 -38.57 -29.65 4.66
N VAL A 83 -38.02 -30.67 3.98
CA VAL A 83 -36.63 -30.62 3.49
C VAL A 83 -36.48 -29.55 2.42
N ALA A 84 -37.43 -29.43 1.49
CA ALA A 84 -37.41 -28.42 0.45
C ALA A 84 -37.41 -26.99 1.04
N ASP A 85 -38.24 -26.73 2.07
CA ASP A 85 -38.26 -25.43 2.74
C ASP A 85 -36.95 -25.11 3.47
N GLU A 86 -36.31 -26.10 4.12
CA GLU A 86 -35.01 -25.91 4.79
C GLU A 86 -33.89 -25.61 3.77
N VAL A 87 -33.84 -26.34 2.66
CA VAL A 87 -32.89 -26.08 1.57
C VAL A 87 -33.11 -24.68 0.99
N ARG A 88 -34.37 -24.25 0.82
CA ARG A 88 -34.70 -22.90 0.34
C ARG A 88 -34.19 -21.83 1.30
N ASN A 89 -34.37 -22.03 2.60
CA ASN A 89 -33.89 -21.10 3.63
C ASN A 89 -32.36 -21.03 3.63
N LEU A 90 -31.68 -22.17 3.55
CA LEU A 90 -30.22 -22.22 3.47
C LEU A 90 -29.70 -21.47 2.23
N ALA A 91 -30.30 -21.72 1.07
CA ALA A 91 -29.95 -21.03 -0.17
C ALA A 91 -30.13 -19.51 -0.07
N ALA A 92 -31.24 -19.03 0.51
CA ALA A 92 -31.48 -17.60 0.75
C ALA A 92 -30.43 -16.99 1.70
N ARG A 93 -30.07 -17.70 2.78
CA ARG A 93 -29.02 -17.27 3.71
C ARG A 93 -27.65 -17.21 3.04
N THR A 94 -27.32 -18.19 2.20
CA THR A 94 -26.07 -18.19 1.41
C THR A 94 -26.04 -17.01 0.44
N SER A 95 -27.12 -16.75 -0.30
CA SER A 95 -27.21 -15.61 -1.22
C SER A 95 -27.02 -14.27 -0.47
N LYS A 96 -27.65 -14.10 0.69
CA LYS A 96 -27.42 -12.93 1.55
C LYS A 96 -25.96 -12.79 2.00
N ALA A 97 -25.34 -13.87 2.48
CA ALA A 97 -23.94 -13.84 2.90
C ALA A 97 -22.99 -13.48 1.73
N THR A 98 -23.27 -13.96 0.52
CA THR A 98 -22.47 -13.58 -0.66
C THR A 98 -22.56 -12.09 -0.97
N LEU A 99 -23.71 -11.44 -0.78
CA LEU A 99 -23.85 -9.99 -0.95
C LEU A 99 -22.99 -9.21 0.06
N GLU A 100 -22.98 -9.64 1.31
CA GLU A 100 -22.15 -9.03 2.35
C GLU A 100 -20.65 -9.16 2.02
N ILE A 101 -20.22 -10.33 1.51
CA ILE A 101 -18.84 -10.54 1.08
C ILE A 101 -18.49 -9.66 -0.13
N VAL A 102 -19.39 -9.50 -1.11
CA VAL A 102 -19.15 -8.61 -2.26
C VAL A 102 -18.83 -7.19 -1.80
N GLU A 103 -19.57 -6.68 -0.81
CA GLU A 103 -19.32 -5.32 -0.30
C GLU A 103 -17.96 -5.22 0.40
N VAL A 104 -17.57 -6.22 1.21
CA VAL A 104 -16.25 -6.26 1.85
C VAL A 104 -15.12 -6.32 0.82
N VAL A 105 -15.28 -7.14 -0.23
CA VAL A 105 -14.31 -7.25 -1.33
C VAL A 105 -14.17 -5.93 -2.07
N ARG A 106 -15.30 -5.26 -2.35
CA ARG A 106 -15.32 -3.93 -2.99
C ARG A 106 -14.57 -2.90 -2.14
N GLN A 107 -14.82 -2.87 -0.84
CA GLN A 107 -14.14 -1.97 0.10
C GLN A 107 -12.63 -2.26 0.15
N ASN A 108 -12.20 -3.53 0.16
CA ASN A 108 -10.79 -3.89 0.11
C ASN A 108 -10.11 -3.45 -1.18
N HIS A 109 -10.81 -3.54 -2.31
CA HIS A 109 -10.31 -3.05 -3.60
C HIS A 109 -10.12 -1.51 -3.56
N ASP A 110 -11.12 -0.76 -3.10
CA ASP A 110 -11.05 0.70 -2.98
C ASP A 110 -9.91 1.15 -2.03
N LEU A 111 -9.74 0.45 -0.90
CA LEU A 111 -8.65 0.68 0.05
C LEU A 111 -7.28 0.41 -0.58
N SER A 112 -7.17 -0.65 -1.38
CA SER A 112 -5.93 -1.01 -2.08
C SER A 112 -5.54 0.08 -3.09
N LEU A 113 -6.51 0.57 -3.89
CA LEU A 113 -6.28 1.67 -4.84
C LEU A 113 -5.83 2.95 -4.14
N THR A 114 -6.49 3.28 -3.03
CA THR A 114 -6.15 4.46 -2.22
C THR A 114 -4.74 4.36 -1.64
N ALA A 115 -4.35 3.18 -1.15
CA ALA A 115 -3.03 2.94 -0.60
C ALA A 115 -1.93 3.03 -1.68
N VAL A 116 -2.15 2.48 -2.87
CA VAL A 116 -1.22 2.63 -4.01
C VAL A 116 -1.05 4.10 -4.39
N ALA A 117 -2.12 4.87 -4.48
CA ALA A 117 -2.05 6.31 -4.77
C ALA A 117 -1.25 7.08 -3.70
N SER A 118 -1.46 6.76 -2.42
CA SER A 118 -0.70 7.34 -1.30
C SER A 118 0.79 7.00 -1.37
N MET A 119 1.13 5.76 -1.74
CA MET A 119 2.52 5.33 -1.94
C MET A 119 3.18 6.06 -3.11
N GLN A 120 2.48 6.24 -4.23
CA GLN A 120 2.99 7.03 -5.36
C GLN A 120 3.26 8.49 -4.97
N SER A 121 2.35 9.11 -4.22
CA SER A 121 2.56 10.46 -3.67
C SER A 121 3.77 10.51 -2.72
N SER A 122 3.93 9.48 -1.90
CA SER A 122 5.08 9.35 -0.99
C SER A 122 6.40 9.20 -1.74
N LEU A 123 6.43 8.42 -2.84
CA LEU A 123 7.59 8.28 -3.73
C LEU A 123 7.98 9.62 -4.38
N THR A 124 7.02 10.44 -4.79
CA THR A 124 7.31 11.78 -5.30
C THR A 124 7.93 12.68 -4.21
N ARG A 125 7.41 12.59 -2.97
CA ARG A 125 7.95 13.35 -1.83
C ARG A 125 9.34 12.88 -1.40
N THR A 126 9.64 11.58 -1.46
CA THR A 126 10.98 11.08 -1.18
C THR A 126 11.96 11.55 -2.25
N GLY A 127 11.56 11.56 -3.54
CA GLY A 127 12.36 12.14 -4.62
C GLY A 127 12.75 13.60 -4.37
N LEU A 128 11.78 14.45 -4.00
CA LEU A 128 12.05 15.85 -3.60
C LEU A 128 12.98 15.92 -2.37
N GLY A 129 12.83 15.01 -1.42
CA GLY A 129 13.70 14.91 -0.26
C GLY A 129 15.17 14.65 -0.62
N VAL A 130 15.42 13.79 -1.62
CA VAL A 130 16.77 13.54 -2.15
C VAL A 130 17.34 14.78 -2.81
N GLU A 131 16.55 15.50 -3.63
CA GLU A 131 17.00 16.75 -4.26
C GLU A 131 17.43 17.80 -3.23
N LEU A 132 16.60 18.05 -2.22
CA LEU A 132 16.91 19.01 -1.15
C LEU A 132 18.12 18.59 -0.30
N ALA A 133 18.29 17.29 -0.05
CA ALA A 133 19.46 16.78 0.65
C ALA A 133 20.74 17.01 -0.16
N ASN A 134 20.72 16.74 -1.47
CA ASN A 134 21.85 17.00 -2.36
C ASN A 134 22.21 18.50 -2.45
N GLU A 135 21.20 19.37 -2.47
CA GLU A 135 21.41 20.83 -2.43
C GLU A 135 22.09 21.24 -1.11
N ALA A 136 21.60 20.74 0.03
CA ALA A 136 22.23 20.99 1.33
C ALA A 136 23.69 20.48 1.37
N GLY A 137 23.95 19.30 0.79
CA GLY A 137 25.31 18.76 0.65
C GLY A 137 26.23 19.67 -0.14
N THR A 138 25.73 20.27 -1.23
CA THR A 138 26.47 21.22 -2.07
C THR A 138 26.82 22.49 -1.29
N VAL A 139 25.85 23.09 -0.59
CA VAL A 139 26.07 24.28 0.24
C VAL A 139 27.10 24.01 1.35
N ILE A 140 27.10 22.82 1.95
CA ILE A 140 28.09 22.43 2.97
C ILE A 140 29.49 22.35 2.36
N MET A 141 29.64 21.85 1.14
CA MET A 141 30.94 21.83 0.44
C MET A 141 31.46 23.24 0.17
N GLU A 142 30.60 24.16 -0.28
CA GLU A 142 30.96 25.57 -0.49
C GLU A 142 31.41 26.24 0.81
N ILE A 143 30.73 25.97 1.93
CA ILE A 143 31.14 26.47 3.26
C ILE A 143 32.51 25.92 3.66
N GLN A 144 32.79 24.64 3.38
CA GLN A 144 34.08 24.02 3.67
C GLN A 144 35.21 24.70 2.88
N GLU A 145 35.00 24.92 1.58
CA GLU A 145 35.96 25.58 0.70
C GLU A 145 36.20 27.04 1.13
N GLY A 146 35.13 27.80 1.38
CA GLY A 146 35.23 29.18 1.88
C GLY A 146 35.98 29.26 3.21
N SER A 147 35.73 28.33 4.14
CA SER A 147 36.48 28.27 5.40
C SER A 147 37.96 27.97 5.20
N ARG A 148 38.33 27.18 4.18
CA ARG A 148 39.72 26.85 3.87
C ARG A 148 40.45 28.07 3.31
N HIS A 149 39.82 28.80 2.39
CA HIS A 149 40.35 30.07 1.88
C HIS A 149 40.62 31.10 2.99
N VAL A 150 39.72 31.21 3.98
CA VAL A 150 39.92 32.11 5.12
C VAL A 150 41.15 31.71 5.95
N VAL A 151 41.34 30.42 6.20
CA VAL A 151 42.52 29.92 6.94
C VAL A 151 43.80 30.19 6.16
N ASP A 152 43.82 29.92 4.86
CA ASP A 152 45.00 30.14 4.01
C ASP A 152 45.38 31.62 3.94
N ALA A 153 44.39 32.53 3.82
CA ALA A 153 44.61 33.97 3.83
C ALA A 153 45.22 34.46 5.16
N ILE A 154 44.73 33.94 6.30
CA ILE A 154 45.28 34.26 7.62
C ILE A 154 46.73 33.76 7.75
N SER A 155 47.01 32.53 7.30
CA SER A 155 48.37 31.97 7.30
C SER A 155 49.34 32.80 6.46
N GLN A 156 48.90 33.28 5.30
CA GLN A 156 49.71 34.14 4.43
C GLN A 156 50.03 35.47 5.10
N ILE A 157 49.05 36.14 5.73
CA ILE A 157 49.24 37.38 6.50
C ILE A 157 50.23 37.18 7.65
N SER A 158 50.10 36.07 8.40
CA SER A 158 51.02 35.77 9.50
C SER A 158 52.45 35.55 9.00
N SER A 159 52.63 34.96 7.81
CA SER A 159 53.95 34.70 7.23
C SER A 159 54.64 36.00 6.76
N THR A 160 53.89 36.95 6.20
CA THR A 160 54.44 38.26 5.80
C THR A 160 54.79 39.13 7.00
N LEU A 161 54.03 39.03 8.10
CA LEU A 161 54.35 39.73 9.36
C LEU A 161 55.59 39.17 10.07
N GLN A 162 55.98 37.91 9.84
CA GLN A 162 57.20 37.33 10.42
C GLN A 162 58.48 37.63 9.61
N LEU A 163 58.32 38.07 8.35
CA LEU A 163 59.42 38.46 7.47
C LEU A 163 59.81 39.95 7.61
N HIS A 164 59.06 40.71 8.40
CA HIS A 164 59.32 42.11 8.77
C HIS A 164 59.61 42.24 10.26
#